data_AF-A0A7Z7B4I7-F1
#
_entry.id   AF-A0A7Z7B4I7-F1
#
_cell.length_a   1.000
_cell.length_b   1.000
_cell.length_c   1.000
_cell.angle_alpha   90.00
_cell.angle_beta   90.00
_cell.angle_gamma   90.00
#
_symmetry.space_group_name_H-M   'P 1'
#
loop_
_entity.id
_entity.type
_entity.pdbx_description
1 polymer ?
#
loop_
_entity_poly.entity_id
_entity_poly.type
_entity_poly.pdbx_seq_one_letter_code
_entity_poly.pdbx_strand_id
1 'polypeptide(L)' 'MQARNKHSKLDRPDIVAFLRRCATSRLKGADVRRHSLQEVADGIAKRFGLKVHKSTVHRFLKRLGVNFAWGKAK' A
#
# COMPACT_ATOMS: atom_id res chain seq x y z
N MET A 1 -30.49 0.38 3.10
CA MET A 1 -29.31 1.27 3.18
C MET A 1 -28.32 0.87 2.09
N GLN A 2 -28.29 1.56 0.95
CA GLN A 2 -27.31 1.29 -0.11
C GLN A 2 -25.94 1.87 0.27
N ALA A 3 -25.07 1.06 0.87
CA ALA A 3 -23.67 1.40 0.99
C ALA A 3 -23.05 1.38 -0.41
N ARG A 4 -22.72 2.55 -0.95
CA ARG A 4 -21.94 2.72 -2.18
C ARG A 4 -20.58 2.01 -2.01
N ASN A 5 -20.53 0.72 -2.30
CA ASN A 5 -19.28 -0.04 -2.45
C ASN A 5 -18.65 0.36 -3.79
N LYS A 6 -18.11 1.58 -3.87
CA LYS A 6 -17.05 1.86 -4.84
C LYS A 6 -15.85 1.02 -4.39
N HIS A 7 -15.80 -0.24 -4.84
CA HIS A 7 -14.59 -1.05 -4.72
C HIS A 7 -13.46 -0.20 -5.28
N SER A 8 -12.55 0.21 -4.40
CA SER A 8 -11.37 0.92 -4.84
C SER A 8 -10.62 -0.03 -5.76
N LYS A 9 -10.04 0.47 -6.85
CA LYS A 9 -9.21 -0.39 -7.72
C LYS A 9 -8.05 -1.06 -6.95
N LEU A 10 -7.73 -0.55 -5.76
CA LEU A 10 -6.80 -1.10 -4.76
C LEU A 10 -7.34 -2.29 -3.95
N ASP A 11 -8.65 -2.53 -3.90
CA ASP A 11 -9.27 -3.69 -3.22
C ASP A 11 -9.04 -5.02 -3.98
N ARG A 12 -8.39 -4.97 -5.16
CA ARG A 12 -7.99 -6.18 -5.89
C ARG A 12 -7.08 -7.04 -5.00
N PRO A 13 -7.34 -8.35 -4.87
CA PRO A 13 -6.59 -9.22 -3.98
C PRO A 13 -5.08 -9.21 -4.27
N ASP A 14 -4.70 -9.10 -5.55
CA ASP A 14 -3.30 -9.03 -5.99
C ASP A 14 -2.57 -7.79 -5.46
N ILE A 15 -3.26 -6.64 -5.46
CA ILE A 15 -2.72 -5.37 -4.99
C ILE A 15 -2.62 -5.37 -3.46
N VAL A 16 -3.63 -5.91 -2.77
CA VAL A 16 -3.60 -6.08 -1.31
C VAL A 16 -2.45 -7.00 -0.91
N ALA A 17 -2.24 -8.12 -1.61
CA ALA A 17 -1.14 -9.04 -1.36
C ALA A 17 0.22 -8.39 -1.62
N PHE A 18 0.34 -7.54 -2.65
CA PHE A 18 1.55 -6.76 -2.91
C PHE A 18 1.84 -5.77 -1.77
N LEU A 19 0.83 -5.00 -1.34
CA LEU A 19 0.95 -4.02 -0.25
C LEU A 19 1.37 -4.69 1.07
N ARG A 20 0.77 -5.83 1.41
CA ARG A 20 1.15 -6.62 2.59
C ARG A 20 2.57 -7.14 2.51
N ARG A 21 3.04 -7.59 1.34
CA ARG A 21 4.43 -7.99 1.11
C ARG A 21 5.40 -6.81 1.32
N CYS A 22 5.10 -5.64 0.76
CA CYS A 22 5.91 -4.43 0.99
C CYS A 22 5.95 -4.05 2.49
N ALA A 23 4.82 -4.14 3.18
CA ALA A 23 4.75 -3.84 4.61
C ALA A 23 5.62 -4.80 5.44
N THR A 24 5.56 -6.10 5.10
CA THR A 24 6.31 -7.16 5.78
C THR A 24 7.81 -7.06 5.49
N SER A 25 8.21 -6.78 4.25
CA SER A 25 9.64 -6.59 3.90
C SER A 25 10.24 -5.42 4.68
N ARG A 26 9.47 -4.31 4.79
CA ARG A 26 9.87 -3.12 5.53
C ARG A 26 9.97 -3.37 7.04
N LEU A 27 9.07 -4.17 7.62
CA LEU A 27 9.15 -4.55 9.04
C LEU A 27 10.33 -5.46 9.34
N LYS A 28 10.59 -6.45 8.48
CA LYS A 28 11.66 -7.43 8.71
C LYS A 28 13.06 -6.84 8.56
N GLY A 29 13.19 -5.56 8.21
CA GLY A 29 14.48 -4.91 7.97
C GLY A 29 15.28 -5.52 6.82
N ALA A 30 14.68 -6.45 6.06
CA ALA A 30 15.32 -7.14 4.95
C ALA A 30 15.59 -6.19 3.77
N ASP A 31 14.79 -5.12 3.67
CA ASP A 31 15.01 -4.04 2.72
C ASP A 31 15.70 -2.87 3.42
N VAL A 32 17.03 -2.80 3.27
CA VAL A 32 17.85 -1.62 3.64
C VAL A 32 17.34 -0.36 2.93
N ARG A 33 16.59 -0.52 1.83
CA ARG A 33 15.82 0.54 1.19
C ARG A 33 14.45 0.65 1.85
N ARG A 34 14.27 1.66 2.70
CA ARG A 34 12.95 2.08 3.22
C ARG A 34 12.02 2.42 2.05
N HIS A 35 11.29 1.42 1.51
CA HIS A 35 10.35 1.64 0.41
C HIS A 35 9.39 2.77 0.73
N SER A 36 9.59 3.93 0.10
CA SER A 36 8.75 5.09 0.34
C SER A 36 7.34 4.85 -0.18
N LEU A 37 6.33 5.51 0.39
CA LEU A 37 4.95 5.42 -0.13
C LEU A 37 4.85 5.76 -1.62
N GLN A 38 5.77 6.60 -2.11
CA GLN A 38 5.91 6.92 -3.52
C GLN A 38 6.40 5.72 -4.35
N GLU A 39 7.38 4.96 -3.87
CA GLU A 39 7.87 3.75 -4.55
C GLU A 39 6.82 2.63 -4.56
N VAL A 40 6.04 2.52 -3.49
CA VAL A 40 4.89 1.59 -3.45
C VAL A 40 3.85 1.98 -4.48
N ALA A 41 3.54 3.28 -4.61
CA ALA A 41 2.63 3.78 -5.61
C ALA A 41 3.14 3.56 -7.05
N ASP A 42 4.43 3.77 -7.28
CA ASP A 42 5.08 3.52 -8.56
C ASP A 42 5.08 2.02 -8.91
N GLY A 43 5.40 1.16 -7.94
CA GLY A 43 5.31 -0.30 -8.08
C GLY A 43 3.90 -0.77 -8.42
N ILE A 44 2.86 -0.13 -7.86
CA ILE A 44 1.47 -0.42 -8.23
C ILE A 44 1.20 0.00 -9.68
N ALA A 45 1.65 1.19 -10.08
CA ALA A 45 1.48 1.68 -11.45
C ALA A 45 2.18 0.76 -12.46
N LYS A 46 3.42 0.36 -12.18
CA LYS A 46 4.24 -0.50 -13.04
C LYS A 46 3.71 -1.93 -13.16
N ARG A 47 3.25 -2.54 -12.05
CA ARG A 47 2.80 -3.94 -12.03
C ARG A 47 1.34 -4.13 -12.41
N PHE A 48 0.48 -3.19 -12.03
CA PHE A 48 -0.97 -3.34 -12.20
C PHE A 48 -1.59 -2.33 -13.16
N GLY A 49 -0.77 -1.47 -13.79
CA GLY A 49 -1.23 -0.41 -14.69
C GLY A 49 -2.09 0.66 -13.98
N LEU A 50 -1.99 0.74 -12.65
CA LEU A 50 -2.88 1.58 -11.83
C LEU A 50 -2.12 2.77 -11.25
N LYS A 51 -2.29 3.95 -11.84
CA LYS A 51 -1.70 5.18 -11.31
C LYS A 51 -2.45 5.60 -10.04
N VAL A 52 -1.77 5.50 -8.90
CA VAL A 52 -2.30 5.90 -7.60
C VAL A 52 -1.38 6.92 -6.94
N HIS A 53 -1.95 7.87 -6.21
CA HIS A 53 -1.16 8.83 -5.46
C HIS A 53 -0.68 8.23 -4.13
N LYS A 54 0.50 8.64 -3.65
CA LYS A 54 1.07 8.19 -2.35
C LYS A 54 0.09 8.35 -1.19
N SER A 55 -0.72 9.43 -1.19
CA SER A 55 -1.74 9.69 -0.16
C SER A 55 -2.89 8.68 -0.21
N THR A 56 -3.27 8.21 -1.41
CA THR A 56 -4.29 7.17 -1.59
C THR A 56 -3.79 5.84 -1.08
N VAL A 57 -2.53 5.49 -1.41
CA VAL A 57 -1.86 4.30 -0.88
C VAL A 57 -1.80 4.35 0.64
N HIS A 58 -1.39 5.48 1.22
CA HIS A 58 -1.33 5.65 2.67
C HIS A 58 -2.70 5.50 3.35
N ARG A 59 -3.75 6.14 2.80
CA ARG A 59 -5.13 5.98 3.32
C ARG A 59 -5.60 4.53 3.24
N PHE A 60 -5.25 3.84 2.15
CA PHE A 60 -5.61 2.44 1.95
C PHE A 60 -4.83 1.51 2.90
N LEU A 61 -3.54 1.75 3.13
CA LEU A 61 -2.73 1.04 4.13
C LEU A 61 -3.26 1.23 5.55
N LYS A 62 -3.75 2.44 5.89
CA LYS A 62 -4.47 2.69 7.15
C LYS A 62 -5.74 1.86 7.25
N ARG A 63 -6.56 1.81 6.18
CA ARG A 63 -7.77 0.97 6.14
C ARG A 63 -7.46 -0.51 6.28
N LEU A 64 -6.31 -0.97 5.76
CA LEU A 64 -5.82 -2.34 5.88
C LEU A 64 -5.15 -2.65 7.23
N GLY A 65 -4.97 -1.67 8.13
CA GLY A 65 -4.31 -1.85 9.42
C GLY A 65 -2.79 -2.03 9.35
N VAL A 66 -2.16 -1.87 8.19
CA VAL A 66 -0.71 -2.10 7.98
C VAL A 66 0.12 -0.81 7.94
N ASN A 67 -0.46 0.31 8.37
CA ASN A 67 0.19 1.62 8.35
C ASN A 67 1.42 1.71 9.28
N PHE A 68 1.51 0.85 10.31
CA PHE A 68 2.63 0.82 11.25
C PHE A 68 3.98 0.66 10.55
N ALA A 69 4.03 -0.02 9.39
CA ALA A 69 5.26 -0.23 8.65
C ALA A 69 5.83 1.09 8.07
N TRP A 70 5.00 2.11 7.85
CA TRP A 70 5.40 3.43 7.31
C TRP A 70 5.32 4.56 8.35
N GLY A 71 5.06 4.25 9.62
CA GLY A 71 5.19 5.22 10.71
C GLY A 71 6.64 5.69 10.82
N LYS A 72 6.86 6.98 11.14
CA LYS A 72 8.20 7.42 11.57
C LYS A 72 8.56 6.61 12.80
N ALA A 73 9.67 5.86 12.74
CA ALA A 73 10.35 5.43 13.95
C ALA A 73 10.63 6.70 14.76
N LYS A 74 10.09 6.74 15.98
CA LYS A 74 10.38 7.82 16.93
C LYS A 74 11.74 7.56 17.55
#